data_AF-A0A958D0R0-F1
#
_entry.id   AF-A0A958D0R0-F1
#
_cell.length_a   1.000
_cell.length_b   1.000
_cell.length_c   1.000
_cell.angle_alpha   90.00
_cell.angle_beta   90.00
_cell.angle_gamma   90.00
#
_symmetry.space_group_name_H-M   'P 1'
#
loop_
_entity.id
_entity.type
_entity.pdbx_description
1 polymer ?
#
loop_
_entity_poly.entity_id
_entity_poly.type
_entity_poly.pdbx_seq_one_letter_code
_entity_poly.pdbx_strand_id
1 'polypeptide(L)'
;MRRPSDRVLVLLALVLVLLIAAGLRLWQIGTIPPGFHFDESFEGLEAWRILTEPGYKPVFLAGNFGVPPLNAYANALTFAIFGLLGSEAGPTAMRVTAAVFGLLGVLAVFALGDEMRRYDRRLTRAFPLLAAAALAIMRW
;
A
#
# COMPACT_ATOMS: atom_id res chain seq x y z
N MET A 1 -13.55 -10.31 -29.06
CA MET A 1 -12.16 -10.78 -28.86
C MET A 1 -11.23 -9.57 -28.81
N ARG A 2 -10.35 -9.46 -27.79
CA ARG A 2 -9.38 -8.35 -27.68
C ARG A 2 -8.27 -8.57 -28.72
N ARG A 3 -7.90 -7.56 -29.52
CA ARG A 3 -6.70 -7.65 -30.36
C ARG A 3 -5.47 -7.75 -29.43
N PRO A 4 -4.43 -8.53 -29.78
CA PRO A 4 -3.23 -8.65 -28.94
C PRO A 4 -2.61 -7.29 -28.58
N SER A 5 -2.59 -6.36 -29.53
CA SER A 5 -2.12 -4.97 -29.36
C SER A 5 -2.83 -4.20 -28.24
N ASP A 6 -4.15 -4.38 -28.11
CA ASP A 6 -4.95 -3.65 -27.12
C ASP A 6 -4.62 -4.09 -25.69
N ARG A 7 -4.32 -5.38 -25.50
CA ARG A 7 -3.92 -5.92 -24.19
C ARG A 7 -2.56 -5.38 -23.78
N VAL A 8 -1.61 -5.37 -24.72
CA VAL A 8 -0.27 -4.82 -24.47
C VAL A 8 -0.35 -3.35 -24.09
N LEU A 9 -1.13 -2.54 -24.83
CA LEU A 9 -1.30 -1.12 -24.51
C LEU A 9 -1.89 -0.89 -23.11
N VAL A 10 -2.91 -1.66 -22.72
CA VAL A 10 -3.49 -1.56 -21.37
C VAL A 10 -2.49 -1.93 -20.29
N LEU A 11 -1.68 -2.98 -20.50
CA LEU A 11 -0.65 -3.38 -19.55
C LEU A 11 0.44 -2.32 -19.43
N LEU A 12 0.91 -1.76 -20.54
CA LEU A 12 1.88 -0.66 -20.53
C LEU A 12 1.33 0.58 -19.81
N ALA A 13 0.07 0.93 -20.05
CA ALA A 13 -0.60 2.03 -19.36
C ALA A 13 -0.73 1.76 -17.85
N LEU A 14 -1.08 0.53 -17.45
CA LEU A 14 -1.15 0.15 -16.04
C LEU A 14 0.23 0.20 -15.37
N VAL A 15 1.27 -0.29 -16.04
CA VAL A 15 2.66 -0.17 -15.55
C VAL A 15 3.04 1.30 -15.36
N LEU A 16 2.71 2.16 -16.32
CA LEU A 16 2.94 3.61 -16.18
C LEU A 16 2.20 4.19 -14.97
N VAL A 17 0.94 3.83 -14.76
CA VAL A 17 0.15 4.26 -13.59
C VAL A 17 0.80 3.81 -12.28
N LEU A 18 1.29 2.57 -12.22
CA LEU A 18 2.00 2.04 -11.04
C LEU A 18 3.34 2.73 -10.81
N LEU A 19 4.09 3.03 -11.87
CA LEU A 19 5.36 3.77 -11.75
C LEU A 19 5.12 5.19 -11.23
N ILE A 20 4.05 5.86 -11.69
CA ILE A 20 3.64 7.17 -11.16
C ILE A 20 3.25 7.03 -9.69
N ALA A 21 2.40 6.05 -9.35
CA ALA A 21 1.95 5.80 -7.98
C ALA A 21 3.12 5.52 -7.02
N ALA A 22 4.09 4.71 -7.47
CA ALA A 22 5.30 4.37 -6.73
C ALA A 22 6.22 5.58 -6.59
N GLY A 23 6.46 6.30 -7.69
CA GLY A 23 7.25 7.52 -7.69
C GLY A 23 6.75 8.54 -6.69
N LEU A 24 5.44 8.83 -6.69
CA LEU A 24 4.84 9.77 -5.76
C LEU A 24 4.92 9.32 -4.28
N ARG A 25 4.82 8.02 -4.00
CA ARG A 25 4.83 7.47 -2.63
C ARG A 25 6.23 7.27 -2.06
N LEU A 26 7.20 6.94 -2.91
CA LEU A 26 8.58 6.65 -2.52
C LEU A 26 9.47 7.88 -2.58
N TRP A 27 9.06 8.93 -3.30
CA TRP A 27 9.80 10.19 -3.35
C TRP A 27 9.96 10.77 -1.95
N GLN A 28 11.22 10.85 -1.48
CA GLN A 28 11.56 11.38 -0.16
C GLN A 28 10.89 10.66 1.03
N ILE A 29 10.53 9.37 0.88
CA ILE A 29 9.83 8.60 1.91
C ILE A 29 10.58 8.52 3.26
N GLY A 30 11.91 8.59 3.22
CA GLY A 30 12.76 8.58 4.41
C GLY A 30 12.95 9.94 5.09
N THR A 31 12.54 11.04 4.44
CA THR A 31 12.77 12.41 4.93
C THR A 31 11.48 13.19 5.18
N ILE A 32 10.40 12.88 4.46
CA ILE A 32 9.12 13.56 4.59
C ILE A 32 8.00 12.54 4.88
N PRO A 33 7.19 12.76 5.94
CA PRO A 33 7.39 13.74 7.02
C PRO A 33 8.60 13.40 7.92
N PRO A 34 9.08 14.32 8.79
CA PRO A 34 10.12 13.99 9.75
C PRO A 34 9.55 13.19 10.95
N GLY A 35 10.24 12.12 11.35
CA GLY A 35 9.90 11.35 12.56
C GLY A 35 8.55 10.64 12.50
N PHE A 36 8.05 10.23 13.67
CA PHE A 36 6.70 9.66 13.82
C PHE A 36 5.68 10.72 14.21
N HIS A 37 4.45 10.53 13.75
CA HIS A 37 3.29 11.10 14.43
C HIS A 37 2.89 10.27 15.66
N PHE A 38 2.01 10.80 16.52
CA PHE A 38 1.67 10.14 17.79
C PHE A 38 1.03 8.76 17.60
N ASP A 39 0.04 8.68 16.70
CA ASP A 39 -0.64 7.43 16.32
C ASP A 39 0.32 6.42 15.67
N GLU A 40 1.19 6.89 14.76
CA GLU A 40 2.23 6.04 14.16
C GLU A 40 3.20 5.50 15.21
N SER A 41 3.50 6.28 16.26
CA SER A 41 4.39 5.84 17.34
C SER A 41 3.77 4.69 18.16
N PHE A 42 2.47 4.77 18.46
CA PHE A 42 1.75 3.68 19.14
C PHE A 42 1.72 2.42 18.27
N GLU A 43 1.34 2.56 17.00
CA GLU A 43 1.32 1.44 16.04
C GLU A 43 2.72 0.84 15.84
N GLY A 44 3.76 1.67 15.76
CA GLY A 44 5.14 1.25 15.61
C GLY A 44 5.64 0.47 16.83
N LEU A 45 5.26 0.87 18.04
CA LEU A 45 5.56 0.13 19.26
C LEU A 45 4.85 -1.24 19.25
N GLU A 46 3.58 -1.30 18.88
CA GLU A 46 2.85 -2.56 18.79
C GLU A 46 3.48 -3.51 17.75
N ALA A 47 3.84 -2.99 16.58
CA ALA A 47 4.56 -3.73 15.54
C ALA A 47 5.92 -4.25 16.02
N TRP A 48 6.67 -3.43 16.77
CA TRP A 48 7.94 -3.81 17.37
C TRP A 48 7.78 -4.95 18.38
N ARG A 49 6.75 -4.89 19.24
CA ARG A 49 6.46 -5.93 20.21
C ARG A 49 6.03 -7.23 19.53
N ILE A 50 5.19 -7.15 18.49
CA ILE A 50 4.82 -8.32 17.67
C ILE A 50 6.06 -9.01 17.07
N LEU A 51 7.04 -8.22 16.63
CA LEU A 51 8.27 -8.74 16.04
C LEU A 51 9.24 -9.34 17.09
N THR A 52 9.34 -8.73 18.28
CA THR A 52 10.45 -9.00 19.22
C THR A 52 10.05 -9.74 20.49
N GLU A 53 8.78 -9.68 20.93
CA GLU A 53 8.31 -10.35 22.15
C GLU A 53 7.71 -11.73 21.81
N PRO A 54 8.37 -12.84 22.21
CA PRO A 54 7.81 -14.17 21.97
C PRO A 54 6.44 -14.33 22.64
N GLY A 55 5.44 -14.72 21.85
CA GLY A 55 4.06 -14.93 22.33
C GLY A 55 3.18 -13.69 22.29
N TYR A 56 3.70 -12.51 21.98
CA TYR A 56 2.88 -11.31 21.79
C TYR A 56 2.12 -11.37 20.46
N LYS A 57 0.86 -11.82 20.51
CA LYS A 57 -0.02 -11.97 19.35
C LYS A 57 -1.38 -11.33 19.60
N PRO A 58 -1.44 -9.99 19.70
CA PRO A 58 -2.66 -9.29 20.03
C PRO A 58 -3.70 -9.50 18.93
N VAL A 59 -4.93 -9.80 19.32
CA VAL A 59 -6.11 -9.77 18.43
C VAL A 59 -6.80 -8.40 18.45
N PHE A 60 -6.40 -7.53 19.39
CA PHE A 60 -6.89 -6.18 19.57
C PHE A 60 -5.83 -5.32 20.28
N LEU A 61 -5.61 -4.09 19.81
CA LEU A 61 -4.61 -3.16 20.35
C LEU A 61 -5.30 -2.07 21.16
N ALA A 62 -5.17 -2.13 22.49
CA ALA A 62 -5.86 -1.19 23.38
C ALA A 62 -5.15 0.18 23.51
N GLY A 63 -3.86 0.26 23.18
CA GLY A 63 -3.03 1.45 23.42
C GLY A 63 -3.36 2.66 22.54
N ASN A 64 -3.97 2.45 21.36
CA ASN A 64 -4.29 3.49 20.38
C ASN A 64 -5.80 3.64 20.18
N PHE A 65 -6.54 4.02 21.23
CA PHE A 65 -8.01 4.13 21.23
C PHE A 65 -8.77 2.83 20.88
N GLY A 66 -8.09 1.67 20.86
CA GLY A 66 -8.70 0.40 20.51
C GLY A 66 -8.79 0.18 18.99
N VAL A 67 -7.82 -0.54 18.41
CA VAL A 67 -7.76 -0.78 16.96
C VAL A 67 -7.48 -2.24 16.59
N PRO A 68 -7.97 -2.72 15.43
CA PRO A 68 -7.59 -4.03 14.90
C PRO A 68 -6.09 -4.10 14.54
N PRO A 69 -5.42 -5.25 14.76
CA PRO A 69 -3.96 -5.34 14.71
C PRO A 69 -3.37 -5.50 13.30
N LEU A 70 -4.18 -5.47 12.24
CA LEU A 70 -3.73 -5.79 10.88
C LEU A 70 -2.57 -4.91 10.42
N ASN A 71 -2.66 -3.60 10.69
CA ASN A 71 -1.60 -2.65 10.34
C ASN A 71 -0.31 -2.93 11.15
N ALA A 72 -0.41 -3.15 12.46
CA ALA A 72 0.74 -3.51 13.30
C ALA A 72 1.43 -4.81 12.83
N TYR A 73 0.68 -5.83 12.42
CA TYR A 73 1.25 -7.05 11.83
C TYR A 73 1.95 -6.79 10.49
N ALA A 74 1.37 -5.95 9.63
CA ALA A 74 2.00 -5.56 8.37
C ALA A 74 3.30 -4.79 8.61
N ASN A 75 3.31 -3.87 9.58
CA ASN A 75 4.51 -3.14 9.99
C ASN A 75 5.56 -4.05 10.62
N ALA A 76 5.16 -5.03 11.43
CA ALA A 76 6.08 -6.02 11.99
C ALA A 76 6.79 -6.83 10.91
N LEU A 77 6.06 -7.22 9.85
CA LEU A 77 6.66 -7.89 8.69
C LEU A 77 7.66 -6.97 7.96
N THR A 78 7.30 -5.72 7.72
CA THR A 78 8.23 -4.76 7.07
C THR A 78 9.45 -4.49 7.94
N PHE A 79 9.30 -4.40 9.27
CA PHE A 79 10.41 -4.27 10.21
C PHE A 79 11.35 -5.47 10.14
N ALA A 80 10.83 -6.69 10.05
CA ALA A 80 11.63 -7.89 9.87
C ALA A 80 12.45 -7.83 8.55
N ILE A 81 11.81 -7.44 7.45
CA ILE A 81 12.47 -7.29 6.14
C ILE A 81 13.57 -6.23 6.20
N PHE A 82 13.31 -5.08 6.81
CA PHE A 82 14.30 -4.02 6.99
C PHE A 82 15.48 -4.49 7.82
N GLY A 83 15.23 -5.22 8.92
CA GLY A 83 16.28 -5.83 9.74
C GLY A 83 17.16 -6.80 8.93
N LEU A 84 16.57 -7.64 8.08
CA LEU A 84 17.31 -8.53 7.18
C LEU A 84 18.18 -7.77 6.17
N LEU A 85 17.79 -6.55 5.80
CA LEU A 85 18.52 -5.66 4.91
C LEU A 85 19.52 -4.74 5.64
N GLY A 86 19.72 -4.94 6.95
CA GLY A 86 20.63 -4.11 7.77
C GLY A 86 20.10 -2.71 8.05
N SER A 87 18.80 -2.48 7.91
CA SER A 87 18.12 -1.21 8.20
C SER A 87 17.33 -1.29 9.51
N GLU A 88 17.03 -0.14 10.09
CA GLU A 88 16.31 -0.05 11.37
C GLU A 88 14.78 -0.12 11.18
N ALA A 89 14.10 -0.67 12.18
CA ALA A 89 12.67 -0.46 12.35
C ALA A 89 12.41 1.01 12.68
N GLY A 90 11.45 1.64 12.00
CA GLY A 90 11.20 3.06 12.17
C GLY A 90 10.21 3.64 11.17
N PRO A 91 10.11 4.99 11.10
CA PRO A 91 9.12 5.67 10.28
C PRO A 91 9.20 5.29 8.81
N THR A 92 10.42 5.21 8.26
CA THR A 92 10.65 4.82 6.87
C THR A 92 10.09 3.43 6.57
N ALA A 93 10.32 2.46 7.46
CA ALA A 93 9.82 1.10 7.27
C ALA A 93 8.28 1.06 7.31
N MET A 94 7.64 1.77 8.24
CA MET A 94 6.17 1.84 8.28
C MET A 94 5.58 2.54 7.05
N ARG A 95 6.25 3.58 6.54
CA ARG A 95 5.83 4.24 5.31
C ARG A 95 5.98 3.35 4.10
N VAL A 96 7.00 2.48 4.06
CA VAL A 96 7.12 1.48 3.00
C VAL A 96 5.95 0.49 3.07
N THR A 97 5.49 0.09 4.25
CA THR A 97 4.23 -0.67 4.39
C THR A 97 3.09 0.08 3.71
N ALA A 98 2.86 1.35 4.07
CA ALA A 98 1.79 2.16 3.47
C ALA A 98 1.94 2.32 1.94
N ALA A 99 3.17 2.51 1.44
CA ALA A 99 3.45 2.64 0.01
C ALA A 99 3.11 1.35 -0.76
N VAL A 100 3.48 0.18 -0.21
CA VAL A 100 3.16 -1.14 -0.78
C VAL A 100 1.65 -1.35 -0.82
N PHE A 101 0.94 -1.13 0.29
CA PHE A 101 -0.52 -1.27 0.31
C PHE A 101 -1.23 -0.25 -0.58
N GLY A 102 -0.68 0.95 -0.74
CA GLY A 102 -1.15 1.94 -1.70
C GLY A 102 -1.04 1.44 -3.15
N LEU A 103 0.07 0.81 -3.53
CA LEU A 103 0.24 0.19 -4.85
C LEU A 103 -0.70 -0.99 -5.07
N LEU A 104 -0.88 -1.84 -4.05
CA LEU A 104 -1.86 -2.93 -4.08
C LEU A 104 -3.28 -2.39 -4.22
N GLY A 105 -3.60 -1.27 -3.59
CA GLY A 105 -4.87 -0.56 -3.76
C GLY A 105 -5.12 -0.10 -5.19
N VAL A 106 -4.11 0.48 -5.86
CA VAL A 106 -4.19 0.86 -7.28
C VAL A 106 -4.46 -0.35 -8.17
N LEU A 107 -3.77 -1.47 -7.92
CA LEU A 107 -4.01 -2.74 -8.62
C LEU A 107 -5.43 -3.28 -8.36
N ALA A 108 -5.90 -3.23 -7.12
CA ALA A 108 -7.23 -3.69 -6.73
C ALA A 108 -8.33 -2.85 -7.40
N VAL A 109 -8.18 -1.53 -7.46
CA VAL A 109 -9.13 -0.64 -8.17
C VAL A 109 -9.13 -0.89 -9.67
N PHE A 110 -7.96 -1.13 -10.28
CA PHE A 110 -7.91 -1.55 -11.67
C PHE A 110 -8.67 -2.86 -11.89
N ALA A 111 -8.41 -3.88 -11.07
CA ALA A 111 -9.05 -5.19 -11.18
C ALA A 111 -10.58 -5.09 -11.00
N LEU A 112 -11.02 -4.33 -10.00
CA LEU A 112 -12.44 -4.05 -9.77
C LEU A 112 -13.07 -3.36 -10.99
N GLY A 113 -12.40 -2.35 -11.55
CA GLY A 113 -12.86 -1.68 -12.75
C GLY A 113 -12.97 -2.60 -13.97
N ASP A 114 -12.02 -3.52 -14.19
CA ASP A 114 -12.11 -4.50 -15.29
C ASP A 114 -13.27 -5.48 -15.05
N GLU A 115 -13.52 -5.87 -13.80
CA GLU A 115 -14.62 -6.77 -13.44
C GLU A 115 -15.98 -6.08 -13.63
N MET A 116 -16.14 -4.83 -13.16
CA MET A 116 -17.37 -4.05 -13.38
C MET A 116 -17.74 -3.93 -14.86
N ARG A 117 -16.74 -3.77 -15.74
CA ARG A 117 -16.94 -3.73 -17.19
C ARG A 117 -17.45 -5.03 -17.81
N ARG A 118 -17.21 -6.17 -17.15
CA ARG A 118 -17.73 -7.46 -17.62
C ARG A 118 -19.24 -7.55 -17.39
N TYR A 119 -19.74 -6.91 -16.33
CA TYR A 119 -21.15 -6.84 -15.99
C TYR A 119 -21.89 -5.68 -16.67
N ASP A 120 -21.27 -4.49 -16.76
CA ASP A 120 -21.85 -3.32 -17.43
C ASP A 120 -21.06 -2.91 -18.68
N ARG A 121 -21.66 -3.17 -19.85
CA ARG A 121 -21.07 -2.83 -21.15
C ARG A 121 -21.09 -1.34 -21.47
N ARG A 122 -21.78 -0.50 -20.69
CA ARG A 122 -21.75 0.97 -20.83
C ARG A 122 -20.41 1.55 -20.39
N LEU A 123 -19.69 0.85 -19.51
CA LEU A 123 -18.39 1.29 -19.04
C LEU A 123 -17.32 1.15 -20.13
N THR A 124 -16.68 2.26 -20.46
CA THR A 124 -15.68 2.34 -21.53
C THR A 124 -14.44 1.50 -21.22
N ARG A 125 -13.64 1.18 -22.25
CA ARG A 125 -12.39 0.42 -22.08
C ARG A 125 -11.37 1.13 -21.19
N ALA A 126 -11.41 2.45 -21.14
CA ALA A 126 -10.50 3.26 -20.33
C ALA A 126 -10.88 3.28 -18.85
N PHE A 127 -12.11 2.93 -18.48
CA PHE A 127 -12.62 3.03 -17.11
C PHE A 127 -11.71 2.44 -16.02
N PRO A 128 -11.14 1.22 -16.15
CA PRO A 128 -10.32 0.64 -15.08
C PRO A 128 -9.00 1.37 -14.92
N LEU A 129 -8.41 1.83 -16.04
CA LEU A 129 -7.19 2.63 -16.05
C LEU A 129 -7.45 4.02 -15.44
N LEU A 130 -8.56 4.67 -15.79
CA LEU A 130 -8.91 5.98 -15.23
C LEU A 130 -9.19 5.90 -13.73
N ALA A 131 -9.88 4.85 -13.27
CA ALA A 131 -10.12 4.62 -11.85
C ALA A 131 -8.81 4.39 -11.09
N ALA A 132 -7.93 3.53 -11.61
CA ALA A 132 -6.61 3.28 -11.02
C ALA A 132 -5.72 4.53 -11.04
N ALA A 133 -5.73 5.29 -12.14
CA ALA A 133 -4.97 6.53 -12.27
C ALA A 133 -5.48 7.60 -11.29
N ALA A 134 -6.79 7.69 -11.08
CA ALA A 134 -7.37 8.60 -10.08
C ALA A 134 -6.84 8.26 -8.68
N LEU A 135 -6.88 6.99 -8.26
CA LEU A 135 -6.32 6.57 -6.97
C LEU A 135 -4.80 6.75 -6.89
N ALA A 136 -4.08 6.56 -7.99
CA ALA A 136 -2.63 6.70 -8.04
C ALA A 136 -2.16 8.12 -7.67
N ILE A 137 -2.90 9.14 -8.11
CA ILE A 137 -2.56 10.56 -7.93
C ILE A 137 -3.37 11.26 -6.84
N MET A 138 -4.37 10.59 -6.27
CA MET A 138 -5.12 11.13 -5.15
C MET A 138 -4.18 11.39 -3.98
N ARG A 139 -4.27 12.61 -3.44
CA ARG A 139 -3.44 13.08 -2.32
C ARG A 139 -3.81 12.40 -0.99
N TRP A 140 -5.03 11.88 -0.92
CA TRP A 140 -5.63 11.28 0.27
C TRP A 140 -5.63 9.77 0.15
#